data_AF-A0A8D8SE58-F1
#
_entry.id   AF-A0A8D8SE58-F1
#
_cell.length_a   1.000
_cell.length_b   1.000
_cell.length_c   1.000
_cell.angle_alpha   90.00
_cell.angle_beta   90.00
_cell.angle_gamma   90.00
#
_symmetry.space_group_name_H-M   'P 1'
#
loop_
_entity.id
_entity.type
_entity.pdbx_description
1 polymer ?
#
loop_
_entity_poly.entity_id
_entity_poly.type
_entity_poly.pdbx_seq_one_letter_code
_entity_poly.pdbx_strand_id
1 'polypeptide(L)'
;MGSDNEDETELLKGKLKTVTAKKESAFAILNSVYDLAQKAKTTETCKTFLNKVHSVEGLKTRVLECIDEMNELNLKLDPVKYKPSFQGVETVYDMCGYIHKKHAHIQSVQSQSKQADTSKEPPQPVVVQPKIHLPPLDLKVFSGDTTQWFPSCLILLSMSVQVSYPQLIIMTQFFRR
;
A
#
# COMPACT_ATOMS: atom_id res chain seq x y z
N MET A 1 20.54 -45.41 -2.19
CA MET A 1 20.20 -44.07 -2.70
C MET A 1 18.69 -43.96 -2.70
N GLY A 2 18.11 -43.26 -1.72
CA GLY A 2 16.66 -43.27 -1.47
C GLY A 2 16.23 -42.38 -0.30
N SER A 3 17.16 -42.05 0.61
CA SER A 3 16.89 -41.20 1.78
C SER A 3 16.60 -39.74 1.42
N ASP A 4 17.26 -39.18 0.40
CA ASP A 4 17.21 -37.74 0.15
C ASP A 4 15.86 -37.25 -0.42
N ASN A 5 15.11 -38.13 -1.09
CA ASN A 5 13.81 -37.77 -1.70
C ASN A 5 12.66 -37.76 -0.67
N GLU A 6 12.71 -38.62 0.35
CA GLU A 6 11.66 -38.66 1.39
C GLU A 6 11.70 -37.39 2.25
N ASP A 7 12.90 -36.94 2.62
CA ASP A 7 13.10 -35.72 3.40
C ASP A 7 12.65 -34.45 2.66
N GLU A 8 12.89 -34.37 1.34
CA GLU A 8 12.42 -33.25 0.53
C GLU A 8 10.89 -33.19 0.46
N THR A 9 10.22 -34.33 0.32
CA THR A 9 8.74 -34.37 0.27
C THR A 9 8.10 -33.97 1.60
N GLU A 10 8.66 -34.39 2.73
CA GLU A 10 8.16 -33.98 4.05
C GLU A 10 8.39 -32.48 4.30
N LEU A 11 9.52 -31.93 3.87
CA LEU A 11 9.78 -30.50 3.93
C LEU A 11 8.74 -29.70 3.10
N LEU A 12 8.43 -30.15 1.87
CA LEU A 12 7.44 -29.52 1.00
C LEU A 12 6.04 -29.56 1.62
N LYS A 13 5.61 -30.68 2.22
CA LYS A 13 4.35 -30.78 2.95
C LYS A 13 4.30 -29.84 4.15
N GLY A 14 5.40 -29.71 4.89
CA GLY A 14 5.52 -28.77 6.01
C GLY A 14 5.36 -27.31 5.58
N LYS A 15 6.02 -26.93 4.47
CA LYS A 15 5.86 -25.61 3.85
C LYS A 15 4.42 -25.37 3.40
N LEU A 16 3.80 -26.34 2.73
CA LEU A 16 2.42 -26.23 2.26
C LEU A 16 1.43 -25.94 3.41
N LYS A 17 1.58 -26.64 4.55
CA LYS A 17 0.77 -26.37 5.76
C LYS A 17 0.95 -24.93 6.25
N THR A 18 2.20 -24.46 6.27
CA THR A 18 2.52 -23.09 6.71
C THR A 18 1.91 -22.03 5.79
N VAL A 19 2.03 -22.21 4.47
CA VAL A 19 1.47 -21.28 3.48
C VAL A 19 -0.06 -21.29 3.53
N THR A 20 -0.66 -22.47 3.73
CA THR A 20 -2.12 -22.61 3.90
C THR A 20 -2.61 -21.81 5.11
N ALA A 21 -1.93 -21.94 6.26
CA ALA A 21 -2.27 -21.19 7.47
C ALA A 21 -2.10 -19.67 7.28
N LYS A 22 -1.05 -19.22 6.58
CA LYS A 22 -0.85 -17.81 6.24
C LYS A 22 -1.97 -17.27 5.36
N LYS A 23 -2.36 -18.03 4.32
CA LYS A 23 -3.48 -17.69 3.44
C LYS A 23 -4.77 -17.51 4.23
N GLU A 24 -5.10 -18.49 5.08
CA GLU A 24 -6.33 -18.47 5.89
C GLU A 24 -6.35 -17.29 6.86
N SER A 25 -5.24 -17.00 7.53
CA SER A 25 -5.12 -15.86 8.42
C SER A 25 -5.31 -14.53 7.69
N ALA A 26 -4.61 -14.32 6.56
CA ALA A 26 -4.74 -13.10 5.76
C ALA A 26 -6.16 -12.95 5.19
N PHE A 27 -6.74 -14.04 4.71
CA PHE A 27 -8.11 -14.06 4.19
C PHE A 27 -9.15 -13.77 5.27
N ALA A 28 -8.98 -14.27 6.49
CA ALA A 28 -9.87 -13.97 7.61
C ALA A 28 -9.89 -12.47 7.96
N ILE A 29 -8.71 -11.82 7.92
CA ILE A 29 -8.62 -10.37 8.12
C ILE A 29 -9.32 -9.62 6.98
N LEU A 30 -9.07 -10.01 5.73
CA LEU A 30 -9.73 -9.42 4.56
C LEU A 30 -11.26 -9.56 4.65
N ASN A 31 -11.74 -10.74 5.03
CA ASN A 31 -13.16 -11.01 5.22
C ASN A 31 -13.76 -10.15 6.35
N SER A 32 -13.03 -9.94 7.45
CA SER A 32 -13.45 -9.01 8.50
C SER A 32 -13.64 -7.58 7.98
N VAL A 33 -12.76 -7.10 7.09
CA VAL A 33 -12.91 -5.76 6.48
C VAL A 33 -14.09 -5.72 5.51
N TYR A 34 -14.29 -6.80 4.75
CA TYR A 34 -15.44 -6.96 3.85
C TYR A 34 -16.77 -6.92 4.62
N ASP A 35 -16.88 -7.65 5.74
CA ASP A 35 -18.04 -7.63 6.62
C ASP A 35 -18.31 -6.24 7.20
N LEU A 36 -17.26 -5.51 7.57
CA LEU A 36 -17.38 -4.12 8.01
C LEU A 36 -17.90 -3.22 6.89
N ALA A 37 -17.45 -3.42 5.65
CA ALA A 37 -17.94 -2.67 4.49
C ALA A 37 -19.44 -2.89 4.25
N GLN A 38 -19.93 -4.12 4.44
CA GLN A 38 -21.36 -4.44 4.35
C GLN A 38 -22.18 -3.77 5.47
N LYS A 39 -21.63 -3.74 6.68
CA LYS A 39 -22.28 -3.17 7.87
C LYS A 39 -22.13 -1.65 7.99
N ALA A 40 -21.28 -1.02 7.17
CA ALA A 40 -21.03 0.42 7.16
C ALA A 40 -22.27 1.22 6.69
N LYS A 41 -23.14 1.52 7.66
CA LYS A 41 -24.35 2.34 7.53
C LYS A 41 -24.35 3.51 8.52
N THR A 42 -23.77 3.33 9.71
CA THR A 42 -23.69 4.34 10.76
C THR A 42 -22.35 5.07 10.74
N THR A 43 -22.28 6.28 11.28
CA THR A 43 -21.04 7.09 11.33
C THR A 43 -19.89 6.35 12.02
N GLU A 44 -20.17 5.65 13.12
CA GLU A 44 -19.16 4.87 13.87
C GLU A 44 -18.61 3.69 13.06
N THR A 45 -19.49 2.91 12.43
CA THR A 45 -19.07 1.76 11.61
C THR A 45 -18.31 2.21 10.36
N CYS A 46 -18.70 3.33 9.76
CA CYS A 46 -17.96 3.97 8.67
C CYS A 46 -16.54 4.39 9.11
N LYS A 47 -16.38 5.00 10.29
CA LYS A 47 -15.06 5.38 10.80
C LYS A 47 -14.15 4.17 11.01
N THR A 48 -14.67 3.10 11.63
CA THR A 48 -13.93 1.86 11.83
C THR A 48 -13.54 1.20 10.51
N PHE A 49 -14.44 1.20 9.53
CA PHE A 49 -14.15 0.72 8.18
C PHE A 49 -13.04 1.54 7.50
N LEU A 50 -13.12 2.86 7.52
CA LEU A 50 -12.12 3.76 6.94
C LEU A 50 -10.72 3.54 7.55
N ASN A 51 -10.62 3.30 8.85
CA ASN A 51 -9.34 3.00 9.48
C ASN A 51 -8.71 1.70 8.98
N LYS A 52 -9.53 0.70 8.60
CA LYS A 52 -9.04 -0.61 8.15
C LYS A 52 -8.86 -0.72 6.64
N VAL A 53 -9.56 0.09 5.85
CA VAL A 53 -9.58 -0.04 4.38
C VAL A 53 -8.19 0.09 3.76
N HIS A 54 -7.30 0.90 4.35
CA HIS A 54 -5.95 1.10 3.85
C HIS A 54 -5.07 -0.16 3.90
N SER A 55 -5.42 -1.15 4.74
CA SER A 55 -4.70 -2.42 4.83
C SER A 55 -5.07 -3.44 3.74
N VAL A 56 -6.13 -3.17 2.98
CA VAL A 56 -6.76 -4.15 2.07
C VAL A 56 -5.86 -4.53 0.90
N GLU A 57 -5.17 -3.57 0.27
CA GLU A 57 -4.25 -3.89 -0.84
C GLU A 57 -3.09 -4.77 -0.38
N GLY A 58 -2.54 -4.50 0.81
CA GLY A 58 -1.50 -5.35 1.38
C GLY A 58 -1.98 -6.76 1.69
N LEU A 59 -3.22 -6.91 2.17
CA LEU A 59 -3.83 -8.23 2.43
C LEU A 59 -4.11 -8.98 1.13
N LYS A 60 -4.65 -8.30 0.12
CA LYS A 60 -4.88 -8.86 -1.21
C LYS A 60 -3.59 -9.44 -1.78
N THR A 61 -2.51 -8.64 -1.84
CA THR A 61 -1.22 -9.12 -2.36
C THR A 61 -0.74 -10.37 -1.62
N ARG A 62 -0.77 -10.37 -0.28
CA ARG A 62 -0.37 -11.54 0.50
C ARG A 62 -1.20 -12.79 0.22
N VAL A 63 -2.52 -12.65 0.06
CA VAL A 63 -3.39 -13.79 -0.25
C VAL A 63 -3.07 -14.34 -1.64
N LEU A 64 -2.86 -13.47 -2.64
CA LEU A 64 -2.50 -13.87 -3.99
C LEU A 64 -1.14 -14.58 -4.03
N GLU A 65 -0.13 -14.03 -3.37
CA GLU A 65 1.19 -14.66 -3.22
C GLU A 65 1.08 -16.06 -2.58
N CYS A 66 0.25 -16.20 -1.54
CA CYS A 66 0.04 -17.51 -0.92
C CYS A 66 -0.66 -18.50 -1.86
N ILE A 67 -1.63 -18.05 -2.68
CA ILE A 67 -2.31 -18.92 -3.67
C ILE A 67 -1.31 -19.42 -4.70
N ASP A 68 -0.44 -18.53 -5.20
CA ASP A 68 0.59 -18.89 -6.18
C ASP A 68 1.61 -19.86 -5.56
N GLU A 69 2.11 -19.58 -4.35
CA GLU A 69 3.04 -20.46 -3.63
C GLU A 69 2.40 -21.84 -3.33
N MET A 70 1.11 -21.89 -2.96
CA MET A 70 0.38 -23.15 -2.78
C MET A 70 0.28 -23.94 -4.09
N ASN A 71 -0.03 -23.27 -5.21
CA ASN A 71 -0.10 -23.92 -6.52
C ASN A 71 1.26 -24.49 -6.93
N GLU A 72 2.35 -23.75 -6.71
CA GLU A 72 3.71 -24.21 -6.99
C GLU A 72 4.11 -25.40 -6.12
N LEU A 73 3.85 -25.35 -4.81
CA LEU A 73 4.18 -26.44 -3.88
C LEU A 73 3.39 -27.72 -4.20
N ASN A 74 2.10 -27.59 -4.53
CA ASN A 74 1.28 -28.74 -4.93
C ASN A 74 1.70 -29.32 -6.28
N LEU A 75 2.16 -28.49 -7.23
CA LEU A 75 2.75 -28.98 -8.48
C LEU A 75 4.05 -29.77 -8.24
N LYS A 76 4.88 -29.34 -7.29
CA LYS A 76 6.11 -30.06 -6.92
C LYS A 76 5.81 -31.39 -6.22
N LEU A 77 4.75 -31.45 -5.40
CA LEU A 77 4.32 -32.66 -4.72
C LEU A 77 3.69 -33.67 -5.68
N ASP A 78 2.80 -33.23 -6.57
CA ASP A 78 2.01 -34.10 -7.46
C ASP A 78 1.97 -33.57 -8.91
N PRO A 79 3.08 -33.57 -9.65
CA PRO A 79 3.19 -32.92 -10.97
C PRO A 79 2.27 -33.52 -12.04
N VAL A 80 1.90 -34.80 -11.91
CA VAL A 80 1.09 -35.52 -12.92
C VAL A 80 -0.41 -35.32 -12.69
N LYS A 81 -0.84 -35.13 -11.43
CA LYS A 81 -2.26 -35.16 -11.05
C LYS A 81 -2.79 -33.79 -10.65
N TYR A 82 -1.93 -32.92 -10.10
CA TYR A 82 -2.37 -31.64 -9.60
C TYR A 82 -2.68 -30.66 -10.73
N LYS A 83 -3.83 -30.00 -10.64
CA LYS A 83 -4.22 -28.89 -11.51
C LYS A 83 -4.34 -27.62 -10.66
N PRO A 84 -3.56 -26.56 -10.95
CA PRO A 84 -3.68 -25.29 -10.26
C PRO A 84 -5.10 -24.73 -10.31
N SER A 85 -5.53 -24.15 -9.19
CA SER A 85 -6.82 -23.49 -9.07
C SER A 85 -6.62 -22.02 -8.72
N PHE A 86 -7.40 -21.16 -9.39
CA PHE A 86 -7.37 -19.71 -9.22
C PHE A 86 -8.73 -19.14 -8.79
N GLN A 87 -9.68 -20.00 -8.39
CA GLN A 87 -11.00 -19.54 -7.91
C GLN A 87 -10.89 -18.61 -6.68
N GLY A 88 -9.90 -18.85 -5.82
CA GLY A 88 -9.61 -17.97 -4.69
C GLY A 88 -9.17 -16.57 -5.11
N VAL A 89 -8.52 -16.43 -6.27
CA VAL A 89 -8.09 -15.14 -6.81
C VAL A 89 -9.29 -14.29 -7.18
N GLU A 90 -10.24 -14.85 -7.94
CA GLU A 90 -11.48 -14.19 -8.34
C GLU A 90 -12.27 -13.69 -7.12
N THR A 91 -12.43 -14.58 -6.12
CA THR A 91 -13.11 -14.23 -4.86
C THR A 91 -12.46 -13.04 -4.15
N VAL A 92 -11.12 -13.01 -4.07
CA VAL A 92 -10.38 -11.90 -3.46
C VAL A 92 -10.59 -10.60 -4.24
N TYR A 93 -10.56 -10.65 -5.57
CA TYR A 93 -10.82 -9.47 -6.41
C TYR A 93 -12.22 -8.92 -6.20
N ASP A 94 -13.24 -9.77 -6.13
CA ASP A 94 -14.63 -9.36 -5.89
C ASP A 94 -14.79 -8.68 -4.52
N MET A 95 -14.20 -9.27 -3.47
CA MET A 95 -14.22 -8.71 -2.12
C MET A 95 -13.54 -7.33 -2.09
N CYS A 96 -12.33 -7.22 -2.66
CA CYS A 96 -11.59 -5.97 -2.73
C CYS A 96 -12.34 -4.92 -3.57
N GLY A 97 -12.93 -5.32 -4.69
CA GLY A 97 -13.72 -4.44 -5.55
C GLY A 97 -14.92 -3.84 -4.81
N TYR A 98 -15.66 -4.67 -4.06
CA TYR A 98 -16.75 -4.20 -3.22
C TYR A 98 -16.28 -3.22 -2.14
N ILE A 99 -15.19 -3.57 -1.43
CA ILE A 99 -14.61 -2.72 -0.39
C ILE A 99 -14.23 -1.34 -0.96
N HIS A 100 -13.55 -1.29 -2.12
CA HIS A 100 -13.18 -0.03 -2.76
C HIS A 100 -14.38 0.78 -3.22
N LYS A 101 -15.38 0.13 -3.80
CA LYS A 101 -16.63 0.80 -4.19
C LYS A 101 -17.31 1.44 -2.97
N LYS A 102 -17.36 0.72 -1.85
CA LYS A 102 -17.94 1.23 -0.60
C LYS A 102 -17.13 2.39 -0.04
N HIS A 103 -15.80 2.30 -0.09
CA HIS A 103 -14.89 3.36 0.33
C HIS A 103 -15.10 4.65 -0.47
N ALA A 104 -15.11 4.55 -1.81
CA ALA A 104 -15.35 5.69 -2.69
C ALA A 104 -16.70 6.34 -2.42
N HIS A 105 -17.75 5.54 -2.20
CA HIS A 105 -19.08 6.05 -1.88
C HIS A 105 -19.12 6.81 -0.53
N ILE A 106 -18.47 6.30 0.51
CA ILE A 106 -18.42 7.00 1.81
C ILE A 106 -17.66 8.33 1.67
N GLN A 107 -16.55 8.35 0.93
CA GLN A 107 -15.77 9.56 0.67
C GLN A 107 -16.56 10.61 -0.12
N SER A 108 -17.36 10.20 -1.11
CA SER A 108 -18.17 11.14 -1.90
C SER A 108 -19.27 11.79 -1.05
N VAL A 109 -19.97 11.01 -0.21
CA VAL A 109 -21.03 11.52 0.66
C VAL A 109 -20.48 12.50 1.70
N GLN A 110 -19.32 12.19 2.30
CA GLN A 110 -18.68 13.09 3.25
C GLN A 110 -18.20 14.40 2.61
N SER A 111 -17.71 14.34 1.37
CA SER A 111 -17.27 15.54 0.64
C SER A 111 -18.44 16.47 0.28
N GLN A 112 -19.59 15.90 -0.11
CA GLN A 112 -20.80 16.67 -0.41
C GLN A 112 -21.40 17.34 0.84
N SER A 113 -21.38 16.65 2.00
CA SER A 113 -21.86 17.24 3.26
C SER A 113 -21.06 18.46 3.70
N LYS A 114 -19.75 18.52 3.38
CA LYS A 114 -18.88 19.65 3.76
C LYS A 114 -19.10 20.90 2.90
N GLN A 115 -19.60 20.73 1.66
CA GLN A 115 -19.87 21.85 0.76
C GLN A 115 -21.25 22.49 1.00
N ALA A 116 -22.20 21.76 1.58
CA ALA A 116 -23.55 22.29 1.85
C ALA A 116 -23.60 23.30 3.01
N ASP A 117 -22.65 23.26 3.95
CA ASP A 117 -22.62 24.16 5.13
C ASP A 117 -21.98 25.53 4.86
N THR A 118 -21.48 25.79 3.65
CA THR A 118 -20.86 27.09 3.29
C THR A 118 -21.80 28.05 2.55
N SER A 119 -23.08 27.71 2.40
CA SER A 119 -24.06 28.54 1.66
C SER A 119 -25.31 28.83 2.49
N LYS A 120 -25.15 29.50 3.63
CA LYS A 120 -26.24 30.20 4.31
C LYS A 120 -25.77 31.58 4.76
N GLU A 121 -25.96 32.56 3.88
CA GLU A 121 -26.05 33.97 4.27
C GLU A 121 -27.47 34.22 4.81
N PRO A 122 -27.59 34.72 6.06
CA PRO A 122 -28.40 35.93 6.31
C PRO A 122 -27.82 36.82 7.45
N PRO A 123 -28.35 38.04 7.68
CA PRO A 123 -27.57 39.24 8.02
C PRO A 123 -27.16 39.37 9.50
N GLN A 124 -26.07 40.10 9.72
CA GLN A 124 -25.56 40.63 11.01
C GLN A 124 -26.67 41.32 11.85
N PRO A 125 -26.62 41.34 13.22
CA PRO A 125 -25.48 41.90 13.99
C PRO A 125 -25.06 41.23 15.33
N VAL A 126 -23.73 41.25 15.53
CA VAL A 126 -22.91 41.53 16.74
C VAL A 126 -23.26 40.88 18.09
N VAL A 127 -22.52 39.83 18.47
CA VAL A 127 -22.09 39.57 19.87
C VAL A 127 -20.65 39.06 19.86
N VAL A 128 -19.80 39.72 20.65
CA VAL A 128 -18.33 39.59 20.72
C VAL A 128 -17.94 38.29 21.43
N GLN A 129 -17.24 37.38 20.74
CA GLN A 129 -16.46 36.30 21.38
C GLN A 129 -14.96 36.58 21.20
N PRO A 130 -14.12 36.24 22.20
CA PRO A 130 -12.70 36.59 22.19
C PRO A 130 -11.99 35.79 21.08
N LYS A 131 -11.70 36.51 19.99
CA LYS A 131 -11.01 36.01 18.81
C LYS A 131 -9.54 35.85 19.16
N ILE A 132 -9.12 34.63 19.49
CA ILE A 132 -7.71 34.27 19.53
C ILE A 132 -7.20 34.41 18.09
N HIS A 133 -6.57 35.55 17.80
CA HIS A 133 -5.93 35.81 16.52
C HIS A 133 -4.62 35.02 16.48
N LEU A 134 -4.60 33.95 15.70
CA LEU A 134 -3.33 33.47 15.16
C LEU A 134 -2.77 34.60 14.27
N PRO A 135 -1.47 34.93 14.37
CA PRO A 135 -0.86 35.89 13.47
C PRO A 135 -1.07 35.43 12.02
N PRO A 136 -1.37 36.35 11.09
CA PRO A 136 -1.60 36.01 9.69
C PRO A 136 -0.41 35.22 9.15
N LEU A 137 -0.67 34.02 8.64
CA LEU A 137 0.33 33.26 7.93
C LEU A 137 0.44 33.88 6.53
N ASP A 138 1.48 34.69 6.30
CA ASP A 138 1.81 35.23 4.98
C ASP A 138 2.29 34.09 4.08
N LEU A 139 1.32 33.35 3.51
CA LEU A 139 1.57 32.41 2.45
C LEU A 139 1.93 33.22 1.20
N LYS A 140 3.20 33.15 0.79
CA LYS A 140 3.64 33.74 -0.48
C LYS A 140 2.74 33.23 -1.60
N VAL A 141 2.07 34.15 -2.28
CA VAL A 141 1.28 33.83 -3.47
C VAL A 141 2.23 33.24 -4.50
N PHE A 142 2.00 31.99 -4.82
CA PHE A 142 2.81 31.24 -5.75
C PHE A 142 2.57 31.77 -7.17
N SER A 143 3.55 32.50 -7.72
CA SER A 143 3.44 33.20 -9.01
C SER A 143 3.47 32.29 -10.24
N GLY A 144 3.64 30.98 -10.05
CA GLY A 144 3.83 30.03 -11.16
C GLY A 144 5.21 30.12 -11.84
N ASP A 145 6.09 31.00 -11.37
CA ASP A 145 7.44 31.15 -11.91
C ASP A 145 8.37 30.06 -11.37
N THR A 146 8.84 29.18 -12.25
CA THR A 146 9.71 28.03 -11.91
C THR A 146 11.08 28.44 -11.38
N THR A 147 11.49 29.69 -11.55
CA THR A 147 12.76 30.19 -11.02
C THR A 147 12.73 30.42 -9.50
N GLN A 148 11.55 30.56 -8.89
CA GLN A 148 11.39 30.75 -7.44
C GLN A 148 11.40 29.46 -6.62
N TRP A 149 11.43 28.29 -7.28
CA TRP A 149 11.42 26.97 -6.64
C TRP A 149 12.80 26.61 -6.07
N PHE A 150 13.87 27.28 -6.50
CA PHE A 150 15.24 26.91 -6.17
C PHE A 150 16.09 28.04 -5.55
N PRO A 151 15.75 28.62 -4.39
CA PRO A 151 16.73 29.40 -3.64
C PRO A 151 17.61 28.53 -2.71
N SER A 152 17.39 27.20 -2.61
CA SER A 152 17.96 26.43 -1.48
C SER A 152 18.61 25.08 -1.81
N CYS A 153 18.73 24.66 -3.08
CA CYS A 153 19.48 23.44 -3.44
C CYS A 153 20.93 23.68 -3.88
N LEU A 154 21.45 24.91 -3.79
CA LEU A 154 22.81 25.26 -4.23
C LEU A 154 23.74 25.73 -3.09
N ILE A 155 23.62 25.17 -1.87
CA ILE A 155 24.61 25.41 -0.80
C ILE A 155 25.23 24.12 -0.22
N LEU A 156 25.01 22.95 -0.81
CA LEU A 156 25.70 21.71 -0.35
C LEU A 156 26.40 20.92 -1.46
N LEU A 157 27.08 21.63 -2.38
CA LEU A 157 28.12 21.02 -3.24
C LEU A 157 29.44 21.81 -3.19
N SER A 158 29.82 22.32 -2.01
CA SER A 158 31.21 22.72 -1.74
C SER A 158 31.68 22.21 -0.37
N MET A 159 31.64 20.90 -0.18
CA MET A 159 32.61 20.26 0.70
C MET A 159 33.53 19.46 -0.20
N SER A 160 34.62 20.13 -0.60
CA SER A 160 35.78 19.50 -1.21
C SER A 160 36.33 18.44 -0.26
N VAL A 161 35.87 17.20 -0.40
CA VAL A 161 36.64 16.07 0.09
C VAL A 161 37.79 15.90 -0.90
N GLN A 162 38.97 16.40 -0.52
CA GLN A 162 40.22 15.95 -1.13
C GLN A 162 40.39 14.46 -0.82
N VAL A 163 39.83 13.61 -1.68
CA VAL A 163 40.28 12.23 -1.75
C VAL A 163 41.56 12.23 -2.56
N SER A 164 42.68 12.10 -1.84
CA SER A 164 43.99 11.79 -2.40
C SER A 164 43.90 10.44 -3.12
N TYR A 165 44.04 10.46 -4.45
CA TYR A 165 44.15 9.25 -5.27
C TYR A 165 45.60 8.77 -5.30
N PRO A 166 45.92 7.56 -4.82
CA PRO A 166 47.06 6.83 -5.34
C PRO A 166 46.73 6.29 -6.73
N GLN A 167 47.59 6.64 -7.68
CA GLN A 167 47.61 6.27 -9.08
C GLN A 167 47.34 4.77 -9.32
N LEU A 168 46.27 4.45 -10.06
CA LEU A 168 46.14 3.17 -10.74
C LEU A 168 46.54 3.36 -12.21
N ILE A 169 47.81 3.05 -12.48
CA ILE A 169 48.32 2.82 -13.84
C ILE A 169 47.77 1.45 -14.27
N ILE A 170 46.74 1.44 -15.11
CA ILE A 170 46.36 0.26 -15.89
C ILE A 170 46.91 0.47 -17.29
N MET A 171 48.12 -0.05 -17.55
CA MET A 171 48.61 -0.26 -18.90
C MET A 171 47.79 -1.40 -19.54
N THR A 172 46.96 -1.04 -20.51
CA THR A 172 46.42 -1.96 -21.50
C THR A 172 47.42 -2.07 -22.66
N GLN A 173 48.11 -3.21 -22.76
CA GLN A 173 48.75 -3.66 -23.99
C GLN A 173 48.06 -5.00 -24.33
N PHE A 174 47.03 -4.99 -25.16
CA PHE A 174 47.13 -5.22 -26.61
C PHE A 174 48.05 -6.40 -26.96
N PHE A 175 47.54 -7.61 -26.75
CA PHE A 175 48.02 -8.80 -27.45
C PHE A 175 47.56 -8.72 -28.91
N ARG A 176 48.49 -8.52 -29.83
CA ARG A 176 48.27 -8.62 -31.28
C ARG A 176 49.40 -9.46 -31.88
N ARG A 177 49.03 -10.66 -32.32
CA ARG A 177 49.80 -11.69 -33.08
C ARG A 177 50.89 -12.44 -32.33
#